data_AF-A0AA35WNW6-F1
#
_entry.id   AF-A0AA35WNW6-F1
#
_cell.length_a   1.000
_cell.length_b   1.000
_cell.length_c   1.000
_cell.angle_alpha   90.00
_cell.angle_beta   90.00
_cell.angle_gamma   90.00
#
_symmetry.space_group_name_H-M   'P 1'
#
loop_
_entity.id
_entity.type
_entity.pdbx_description
1 polymer ?
#
loop_
_entity_poly.entity_id
_entity_poly.type
_entity_poly.pdbx_seq_one_letter_code
_entity_poly.pdbx_strand_id
1 'polypeptide(L)' 'MAEILGLGLTHSPSLIKPDEEKDFSIARSLRNPNLPPELKIPTNWPEPMRIEYGEDEGLESAKKARARLCKRLSQA' A
#
# COMPACT_ATOMS: atom_id res chain seq x y z
N MET A 1 7.31 -33.91 12.99
CA MET A 1 7.55 -33.73 11.55
C MET A 1 6.27 -33.20 10.94
N ALA A 2 6.37 -32.09 10.21
CA ALA A 2 5.32 -31.41 9.44
C ALA A 2 4.10 -30.84 10.22
N GLU A 3 4.35 -29.93 11.16
CA GLU A 3 3.32 -28.94 11.49
C GLU A 3 3.53 -27.76 10.54
N ILE A 4 2.64 -27.64 9.57
CA ILE A 4 2.65 -26.59 8.56
C ILE A 4 2.45 -25.26 9.30
N LEU A 5 3.54 -24.50 9.46
CA LEU A 5 3.56 -23.08 9.87
C LEU A 5 2.95 -22.23 8.74
N GLY A 6 1.65 -22.41 8.48
CA GLY A 6 0.86 -21.61 7.55
C GLY A 6 0.00 -20.55 8.24
N LEU A 7 -0.07 -20.57 9.57
CA LEU A 7 -0.79 -19.61 10.39
C LEU A 7 0.18 -18.56 10.92
N GLY A 8 0.29 -17.42 10.23
CA GLY A 8 0.99 -16.25 10.79
C GLY A 8 1.62 -15.31 9.77
N LEU A 9 1.84 -15.76 8.53
CA LEU A 9 2.21 -14.85 7.45
C LEU A 9 0.92 -14.25 6.90
N THR A 10 0.62 -13.00 7.28
CA THR A 10 -0.31 -12.20 6.47
C THR A 10 0.15 -12.32 5.03
N HIS A 11 -0.71 -12.79 4.13
CA HIS A 11 -0.46 -12.83 2.69
C HIS A 11 -0.48 -11.39 2.12
N SER A 12 0.22 -10.48 2.79
CA SER A 12 0.32 -9.07 2.51
C SER A 12 1.67 -8.86 1.83
N PRO A 13 1.74 -9.01 0.49
CA PRO A 13 2.96 -8.78 -0.28
C PRO A 13 3.51 -7.36 -0.13
N SER A 14 2.75 -6.46 0.51
CA SER A 14 3.11 -5.09 0.87
C SER A 14 4.39 -4.98 1.70
N LEU A 15 4.82 -6.03 2.41
CA LEU A 15 6.09 -6.00 3.18
C LEU A 15 7.31 -6.47 2.39
N ILE A 16 7.12 -7.10 1.23
CA ILE A 16 8.17 -7.74 0.43
C ILE A 16 9.05 -6.70 -0.27
N LYS A 17 8.44 -5.60 -0.73
CA LYS A 17 9.15 -4.55 -1.47
C LYS A 17 9.52 -3.37 -0.57
N PRO A 18 10.63 -2.65 -0.89
CA PRO A 18 10.93 -1.35 -0.32
C PRO A 18 9.83 -0.34 -0.64
N ASP A 19 9.57 0.59 0.27
CA ASP A 19 8.54 1.63 0.07
C ASP A 19 8.95 2.59 -1.07
N GLU A 20 10.25 2.76 -1.32
CA GLU A 20 10.83 3.61 -2.36
C GLU A 20 10.51 3.13 -3.78
N GLU A 21 10.23 1.85 -3.98
CA GLU A 21 9.77 1.34 -5.28
C GLU A 21 8.37 1.87 -5.64
N LYS A 22 7.65 2.45 -4.66
CA LYS A 22 6.30 2.99 -4.81
C LYS A 22 5.34 2.03 -5.52
N ASP A 23 5.55 0.72 -5.37
CA ASP A 23 4.71 -0.32 -5.98
C ASP A 23 3.45 -0.58 -5.13
N PHE A 24 2.83 0.51 -4.69
CA PHE A 24 1.59 0.52 -3.94
C PHE A 24 0.42 0.21 -4.88
N SER A 25 -0.67 -0.35 -4.31
CA SER A 25 -1.86 -0.72 -5.07
C SER A 25 -2.41 0.43 -5.91
N ILE A 26 -2.38 1.67 -5.41
CA ILE A 26 -2.86 2.84 -6.16
C ILE A 26 -1.96 3.16 -7.35
N ALA A 27 -0.63 3.20 -7.16
CA ALA A 27 0.32 3.43 -8.25
C ALA A 27 0.19 2.37 -9.35
N ARG A 28 -0.06 1.11 -8.97
CA ARG A 28 -0.34 0.03 -9.92
C ARG A 28 -1.65 0.23 -10.66
N SER A 29 -2.71 0.63 -9.97
CA SER A 29 -4.00 0.93 -10.58
C SER A 29 -3.92 2.09 -11.58
N LEU A 30 -3.11 3.12 -11.31
CA LEU A 30 -2.95 4.27 -12.21
C LEU A 30 -2.25 3.90 -13.53
N ARG A 31 -1.39 2.88 -13.52
CA ARG A 31 -0.74 2.33 -14.73
C ARG A 31 -1.70 1.52 -15.60
N ASN A 32 -2.90 1.19 -15.11
CA ASN A 32 -3.86 0.40 -15.87
C ASN A 32 -4.36 1.19 -17.11
N PRO A 33 -4.23 0.67 -18.33
CA PRO A 33 -4.74 1.33 -19.54
C PRO A 33 -6.28 1.40 -19.56
N ASN A 34 -6.97 0.49 -18.87
CA ASN A 34 -8.43 0.43 -18.83
C ASN A 34 -9.05 1.38 -17.79
N LEU A 35 -8.23 2.10 -17.01
CA LEU A 35 -8.73 3.07 -16.04
C LEU A 35 -9.09 4.39 -16.76
N PRO A 36 -10.33 4.91 -16.60
CA PRO A 36 -10.73 6.19 -17.15
C PRO A 36 -9.70 7.30 -16.84
N PRO A 37 -9.31 8.14 -17.83
CA PRO A 37 -8.29 9.17 -17.63
C PRO A 37 -8.62 10.15 -16.50
N GLU A 38 -9.91 10.49 -16.33
CA GLU A 38 -10.41 11.37 -15.27
C GLU A 38 -10.16 10.84 -13.85
N LEU A 39 -10.11 9.51 -13.67
CA LEU A 39 -9.80 8.87 -12.40
C LEU A 39 -8.29 8.80 -12.13
N LYS A 40 -7.45 9.09 -13.12
CA LYS A 40 -5.99 9.18 -12.94
C LYS A 40 -5.55 10.52 -12.36
N ILE A 41 -6.44 11.52 -12.36
CA ILE A 41 -6.13 12.88 -11.92
C ILE A 41 -6.37 12.98 -10.39
N PRO A 42 -5.31 13.19 -9.57
CA PRO A 42 -5.46 13.21 -8.12
C PRO A 42 -6.42 14.29 -7.61
N THR A 43 -6.55 15.42 -8.31
CA THR A 43 -7.47 16.51 -7.92
C THR A 43 -8.94 16.10 -7.98
N ASN A 44 -9.28 15.05 -8.74
CA ASN A 44 -10.64 14.54 -8.86
C ASN A 44 -11.00 13.55 -7.74
N TRP A 45 -10.03 13.17 -6.90
CA TRP A 45 -10.25 12.18 -5.85
C TRP A 45 -10.92 12.80 -4.62
N PRO A 46 -11.64 11.99 -3.82
CA PRO A 46 -12.11 12.40 -2.51
C PRO A 46 -10.99 13.01 -1.66
N GLU A 47 -11.30 14.05 -0.90
CA GLU A 47 -10.33 14.75 -0.05
C GLU A 47 -9.47 13.84 0.84
N PRO A 48 -10.01 12.82 1.53
CA PRO A 48 -9.18 11.92 2.34
C PRO A 48 -8.11 11.19 1.51
N MET A 49 -8.45 10.80 0.29
CA MET A 49 -7.53 10.11 -0.62
C MET A 49 -6.44 11.05 -1.13
N ARG A 50 -6.79 12.31 -1.40
CA ARG A 50 -5.81 13.36 -1.77
C ARG A 50 -4.83 13.65 -0.64
N ILE A 51 -5.33 13.73 0.60
CA ILE A 51 -4.49 13.93 1.80
C ILE A 51 -3.54 12.75 1.99
N GLU A 52 -4.03 11.52 1.80
CA GLU A 52 -3.21 10.32 1.96
C GLU A 52 -2.17 10.16 0.85
N TYR A 53 -2.51 10.54 -0.38
CA TYR A 53 -1.59 10.53 -1.52
C TYR A 53 -0.55 11.65 -1.46
N GLY A 54 -0.93 12.83 -0.93
CA GLY A 54 -0.02 13.96 -0.72
C GLY A 54 0.76 14.38 -1.97
N GLU A 55 1.88 15.05 -1.72
CA GLU A 55 2.85 15.46 -2.75
C GLU A 55 3.91 14.37 -3.03
N ASP A 56 3.94 13.32 -2.22
CA ASP A 56 4.93 12.24 -2.24
C ASP A 56 4.39 10.93 -2.84
N GLU A 57 3.21 11.00 -3.46
CA GLU A 57 2.49 9.87 -4.07
C GLU A 57 2.15 8.75 -3.08
N GLY A 58 2.00 9.08 -1.79
CA GLY A 58 1.57 8.20 -0.72
C GLY A 58 2.71 7.46 0.00
N LEU A 59 3.96 7.86 -0.22
CA LEU A 59 5.13 7.23 0.40
C LEU A 59 5.09 7.30 1.95
N GLU A 60 4.79 8.46 2.52
CA GLU A 60 4.71 8.65 3.96
C GLU A 60 3.51 7.90 4.55
N SER A 61 2.37 7.80 3.84
CA SER A 61 1.26 6.96 4.29
C SER A 61 1.65 5.48 4.32
N ALA A 62 2.34 5.00 3.29
CA ALA A 62 2.81 3.62 3.21
C ALA A 62 3.78 3.27 4.35
N LYS A 63 4.76 4.12 4.63
CA LYS A 63 5.68 3.94 5.78
C LYS A 63 4.92 3.85 7.11
N LYS A 64 3.94 4.74 7.32
CA LYS A 64 3.10 4.71 8.54
C LYS A 64 2.27 3.43 8.62
N ALA A 65 1.71 2.97 7.49
CA ALA A 65 0.97 1.72 7.43
C ALA A 65 1.86 0.51 7.75
N ARG A 66 3.07 0.46 7.18
CA ARG A 66 4.09 -0.56 7.45
C ARG A 66 4.48 -0.59 8.92
N ALA A 67 4.78 0.57 9.52
CA ALA A 67 5.11 0.67 10.94
C ALA A 67 3.99 0.14 11.85
N ARG A 68 2.72 0.46 11.55
CA ARG A 68 1.55 -0.08 12.27
C ARG A 68 1.44 -1.59 12.14
N LEU A 69 1.68 -2.14 10.94
CA LEU A 69 1.62 -3.57 10.68
C LEU A 69 2.74 -4.31 11.44
N CYS A 70 3.98 -3.83 11.34
CA CYS A 70 5.13 -4.36 12.08
C CYS A 70 4.88 -4.37 13.58
N LYS A 71 4.37 -3.26 14.15
CA LYS A 71 4.03 -3.18 15.57
C LYS A 71 2.98 -4.21 16.00
N ARG A 72 1.97 -4.46 15.16
CA ARG A 72 0.91 -5.45 15.45
C ARG A 72 1.43 -6.88 15.38
N LEU A 73 2.28 -7.17 14.39
CA LEU A 73 2.89 -8.49 14.23
C LEU A 73 3.92 -8.79 15.33
N SER A 74 4.63 -7.78 15.84
CA SER A 74 5.57 -7.97 16.96
C SER A 74 4.87 -8.13 18.33
N GLN A 75 3.55 -7.94 18.38
CA GLN A 75 2.74 -8.04 19.60
C GLN A 75 1.83 -9.28 19.61
N ALA A 76 1.88 -10.10 18.55
CA ALA A 76 1.15 -11.36 18.39
C ALA A 76 2.08 -12.54 18.67
#